data_AF-A0A7K7DPJ6-F1
#
_entry.id   AF-A0A7K7DPJ6-F1
#
_cell.length_a   1.000
_cell.length_b   1.000
_cell.length_c   1.000
_cell.angle_alpha   90.00
_cell.angle_beta   90.00
_cell.angle_gamma   90.00
#
_symmetry.space_group_name_H-M   'P 1'
#
loop_
_entity.id
_entity.type
_entity.pdbx_description
1 polymer ?
#
loop_
_entity_poly.entity_id
_entity_poly.type
_entity_poly.pdbx_seq_one_letter_code
_entity_poly.pdbx_strand_id
1 'polypeptide(L)' 'RCSPWQAEALREALDELGTREPPALEKRLSWVPLCEPWQPCAVRRGARIGKLCSCPRGTSCNLFILKCS' A
#
# COMPACT_ATOMS: atom_id res chain seq x y z
N ARG A 1 7.74 24.91 16.25
CA ARG A 1 8.64 25.77 15.45
C ARG A 1 9.51 24.81 14.65
N CYS A 2 9.17 24.57 13.38
CA CYS A 2 10.01 23.70 12.54
C CYS A 2 11.26 24.48 12.15
N SER A 3 12.42 23.87 12.36
CA SER A 3 13.72 24.43 12.03
C SER A 3 13.89 24.44 10.51
N PRO A 4 14.51 25.49 9.92
CA PRO A 4 14.65 25.63 8.46
C PRO A 4 15.21 24.36 7.81
N TRP A 5 16.26 23.81 8.41
CA TRP A 5 17.00 22.60 8.01
C TRP A 5 16.15 21.34 7.75
N GLN A 6 14.94 21.25 8.30
CA GLN A 6 14.05 20.12 8.06
C GLN A 6 13.42 20.16 6.66
N ALA A 7 13.29 21.36 6.08
CA ALA A 7 12.74 21.54 4.75
C ALA A 7 13.74 21.14 3.67
N GLU A 8 15.03 21.46 3.83
CA GLU A 8 16.07 21.09 2.86
C GLU A 8 16.34 19.58 2.90
N ALA A 9 16.50 18.99 4.08
CA ALA A 9 16.72 17.54 4.23
C ALA A 9 15.57 16.71 3.66
N LEU A 10 14.33 17.19 3.79
CA LEU A 10 13.18 16.55 3.19
C LEU A 10 13.15 16.74 1.66
N ARG A 11 13.60 17.89 1.15
CA ARG A 11 13.62 18.16 -0.30
C ARG A 11 14.65 17.30 -1.01
N GLU A 12 15.83 17.16 -0.43
CA GLU A 12 16.90 16.29 -0.95
C GLU A 12 16.40 14.84 -1.00
N ALA A 13 15.86 14.32 0.11
CA ALA A 13 15.28 12.98 0.19
C ALA A 13 14.11 12.74 -0.80
N LEU A 14 13.36 13.78 -1.16
CA LEU A 14 12.30 13.71 -2.18
C LEU A 14 12.85 13.76 -3.61
N ASP A 15 13.95 14.48 -3.86
CA ASP A 15 14.61 14.58 -5.18
C ASP A 15 15.28 13.25 -5.57
N GLU A 16 15.97 12.62 -4.62
CA GLU A 16 16.57 11.28 -4.79
C GLU A 16 15.54 10.14 -4.90
N LEU A 17 14.30 10.36 -4.45
CA LEU A 17 13.15 9.49 -4.75
C LEU A 17 12.46 9.86 -6.07
N GLY A 18 12.52 11.13 -6.50
CA GLY A 18 11.87 11.67 -7.70
C GLY A 18 12.48 11.20 -9.02
N THR A 19 13.74 10.76 -9.02
CA THR A 19 14.37 10.13 -10.21
C THR A 19 13.86 8.71 -10.47
N ARG A 20 13.18 8.10 -9.49
CA ARG A 20 12.44 6.85 -9.67
C ARG A 20 11.01 7.22 -9.99
N GLU A 21 10.73 7.43 -11.28
CA GLU A 21 9.40 7.68 -11.86
C GLU A 21 8.27 7.20 -10.93
N PRO A 22 7.54 8.09 -10.24
CA PRO A 22 6.47 7.68 -9.36
C PRO A 22 5.36 7.12 -10.25
N PRO A 23 5.04 5.80 -10.19
CA PRO A 23 4.03 5.26 -11.09
C PRO A 23 2.69 5.91 -10.77
N ALA A 24 2.26 6.81 -11.66
CA ALA A 24 0.95 7.44 -11.76
C ALA A 24 0.18 7.48 -10.43
N LEU A 25 0.46 8.50 -9.61
CA LEU A 25 -0.16 8.75 -8.31
C LEU A 25 -1.71 8.80 -8.34
N GLU A 26 -2.29 9.03 -9.51
CA GLU A 26 -3.74 9.13 -9.77
C GLU A 26 -4.55 7.85 -9.48
N LYS A 27 -3.95 6.66 -9.43
CA LYS A 27 -4.69 5.39 -9.20
C LYS A 27 -4.56 4.83 -7.77
N ARG A 28 -3.88 5.54 -6.87
CA ARG A 28 -3.45 4.98 -5.57
C ARG A 28 -4.50 4.91 -4.46
N LEU A 29 -5.70 5.48 -4.61
CA LEU A 29 -6.73 5.29 -3.57
C LEU A 29 -7.26 3.85 -3.47
N SER A 30 -7.07 3.05 -4.52
CA SER A 30 -7.54 1.65 -4.56
C SER A 30 -6.52 0.65 -5.14
N TRP A 31 -5.32 1.12 -5.47
CA TRP A 31 -4.26 0.24 -5.97
C TRP A 31 -3.59 -0.48 -4.81
N VAL A 32 -3.85 -1.78 -4.72
CA VAL A 32 -3.18 -2.72 -3.82
C VAL A 32 -2.39 -3.73 -4.66
N PRO A 33 -1.21 -4.17 -4.20
CA PRO A 33 -0.40 -5.18 -4.90
C PRO A 33 -1.17 -6.51 -5.02
N LEU A 34 -0.73 -7.40 -5.90
CA LEU A 34 -1.29 -8.76 -5.97
C LEU A 34 -0.84 -9.55 -4.73
N CYS A 35 -1.69 -10.46 -4.24
CA CYS A 35 -1.31 -11.29 -3.10
C CYS A 35 -0.30 -12.35 -3.52
N GLU A 36 0.78 -12.46 -2.76
CA GLU A 36 1.67 -13.62 -2.81
C GLU A 36 0.91 -14.88 -2.38
N PRO A 37 1.26 -16.07 -2.92
CA PRO A 37 0.72 -17.33 -2.47
C PRO A 37 0.83 -17.44 -0.94
N TRP A 38 -0.25 -17.83 -0.27
CA TRP A 38 -0.31 -18.03 1.19
C TRP A 38 -0.29 -16.78 2.08
N GLN A 39 -0.20 -15.57 1.51
CA GLN A 39 -0.33 -14.33 2.30
C GLN A 39 -1.78 -13.98 2.64
N PRO A 40 -2.01 -13.24 3.75
CA PRO A 40 -3.32 -12.71 4.07
C PRO A 40 -3.72 -11.57 3.12
N CYS A 41 -4.92 -11.66 2.54
CA CYS A 41 -5.45 -10.67 1.61
C CYS A 41 -6.07 -9.45 2.31
N ALA A 42 -6.45 -9.61 3.57
CA ALA A 42 -6.99 -8.55 4.41
C ALA A 42 -6.53 -8.72 5.86
N VAL A 43 -6.66 -7.66 6.66
CA VAL A 43 -6.43 -7.68 8.11
C VAL A 43 -7.65 -7.14 8.84
N ARG A 44 -8.01 -7.80 9.94
CA ARG A 44 -9.08 -7.34 10.83
C ARG A 44 -8.48 -6.57 11.99
N ARG A 45 -8.90 -5.32 12.17
CA ARG A 45 -8.62 -4.52 13.36
C ARG A 45 -9.95 -4.10 13.99
N GLY A 46 -10.38 -4.86 15.00
CA GLY A 46 -11.69 -4.68 15.64
C GLY A 46 -12.85 -4.96 14.69
N ALA A 47 -13.72 -3.96 14.50
CA ALA A 47 -14.84 -4.00 13.56
C ALA A 47 -14.46 -3.63 12.11
N ARG A 48 -13.22 -3.15 11.87
CA ARG A 48 -12.77 -2.70 10.55
C ARG A 48 -11.95 -3.78 9.87
N ILE A 49 -12.12 -3.90 8.55
CA ILE A 49 -11.33 -4.80 7.71
C ILE A 49 -10.59 -3.97 6.66
N GLY A 50 -9.27 -4.07 6.67
CA GLY A 50 -8.40 -3.40 5.71
C GLY A 50 -7.88 -4.39 4.68
N LYS A 51 -8.04 -4.09 3.38
CA LYS A 51 -7.50 -4.91 2.29
C LYS A 51 -6.00 -4.63 2.13
N LEU A 52 -5.18 -5.67 2.07
CA LEU A 52 -3.73 -5.55 1.93
C LEU A 52 -3.28 -5.76 0.48
N CYS A 53 -3.88 -6.73 -0.21
CA CYS A 53 -3.55 -7.11 -1.58
C CYS A 53 -4.79 -7.60 -2.33
N SER A 54 -4.72 -7.64 -3.66
CA SER A 54 -5.77 -8.21 -4.53
C SER A 54 -5.47 -9.67 -4.85
N CYS A 55 -6.45 -10.53 -4.68
CA CYS A 55 -6.34 -11.94 -5.06
C CYS A 55 -6.28 -12.10 -6.59
N PRO A 56 -5.53 -13.10 -7.09
CA PRO A 56 -5.47 -13.40 -8.52
C PRO A 56 -6.85 -13.80 -9.08
N ARG A 57 -7.04 -13.61 -10.39
CA ARG A 57 -8.29 -13.93 -11.09
C ARG A 57 -8.73 -15.37 -10.80
N GLY A 58 -9.97 -15.54 -10.34
CA GLY A 58 -10.54 -16.84 -9.96
C GLY A 58 -10.55 -17.13 -8.46
N THR A 59 -9.90 -16.30 -7.64
CA THR A 59 -9.95 -16.38 -6.17
C THR A 59 -10.46 -15.08 -5.57
N SER A 60 -11.13 -15.15 -4.43
CA SER A 60 -11.68 -14.00 -3.71
C SER A 60 -11.08 -13.89 -2.32
N CYS A 61 -11.00 -12.67 -1.78
CA CYS A 61 -10.51 -12.51 -0.42
C CYS A 61 -11.60 -12.91 0.58
N ASN A 62 -11.44 -14.04 1.24
CA ASN A 62 -12.34 -14.46 2.30
C ASN A 62 -12.11 -13.59 3.54
N LEU A 63 -13.10 -12.78 3.93
CA LEU A 63 -12.98 -11.84 5.04
C LEU A 63 -12.99 -12.51 6.44
N PHE A 64 -13.38 -13.79 6.52
CA PHE A 64 -13.33 -14.58 7.76
C PHE A 64 -11.97 -15.24 7.96
N ILE A 65 -11.42 -15.85 6.90
CA ILE A 65 -10.11 -16.53 6.92
C ILE A 65 -8.97 -15.53 6.63
N LEU A 66 -9.30 -14.35 6.11
CA LEU A 66 -8.37 -13.30 5.68
C LEU A 66 -7.38 -13.76 4.60
N LYS A 67 -7.73 -14.79 3.84
CA LYS A 67 -6.90 -15.40 2.77
C LYS A 67 -7.66 -15.43 1.44
N CYS A 68 -6.92 -15.53 0.35
CA CYS A 68 -7.51 -15.76 -0.97
C CYS A 68 -8.00 -17.21 -1.06
N SER A 69 -9.28 -17.39 -1.40
CA SER A 69 -9.95 -18.66 -1.68
C SER A 69 -10.84 -18.55 -2.90
#